data_AF-A0A7W0R8L6-F1
#
_entry.id   AF-A0A7W0R8L6-F1
#
_cell.length_a   1.000
_cell.length_b   1.000
_cell.length_c   1.000
_cell.angle_alpha   90.00
_cell.angle_beta   90.00
_cell.angle_gamma   90.00
#
_symmetry.space_group_name_H-M   'P 1'
#
loop_
_entity.id
_entity.type
_entity.pdbx_description
1 polymer ?
#
loop_
_entity_poly.entity_id
_entity_poly.type
_entity_poly.pdbx_seq_one_letter_code
_entity_poly.pdbx_strand_id
1 'polypeptide(L)'
;MDAFSLRCPACRAVMGDVAVGDVHLLECSRCDAVWLDAAAFERICADQESQAAVIHRTSAPAPIAVDNVRYRPCVQCGTMMNRINFARVSGTVIDVCKGHGTFLDRGELQAVVRFIQGGGLERARQRQLEELKEQERRLREQAARLRSSSYGTSGGGSYDFDALIDFSGDD
;
A
#
# COMPACT_ATOMS: atom_id res chain seq x y z
N MET A 1 -0.40 -34.99 5.93
CA MET A 1 -0.66 -33.68 6.56
C MET A 1 -1.79 -33.07 5.77
N ASP A 2 -2.91 -32.86 6.44
CA ASP A 2 -4.21 -32.66 5.81
C ASP A 2 -4.22 -31.48 4.84
N ALA A 3 -4.60 -31.79 3.59
CA ALA A 3 -4.91 -30.80 2.58
C ALA A 3 -6.19 -30.08 3.01
N PHE A 4 -6.04 -29.07 3.88
CA PHE A 4 -7.10 -28.10 4.12
C PHE A 4 -7.48 -27.51 2.77
N SER A 5 -8.61 -27.97 2.24
CA SER A 5 -9.17 -27.50 0.98
C SER A 5 -9.60 -26.05 1.18
N LEU A 6 -8.66 -25.12 0.96
CA LEU A 6 -8.92 -23.70 1.10
C LEU A 6 -10.00 -23.29 0.10
N ARG A 7 -10.95 -22.50 0.58
CA ARG A 7 -12.06 -22.01 -0.23
C ARG A 7 -11.76 -20.61 -0.72
N CYS A 8 -12.06 -20.37 -1.99
CA CYS A 8 -11.92 -19.07 -2.61
C CYS A 8 -12.76 -18.01 -1.85
N PRO A 9 -12.15 -16.91 -1.36
CA PRO A 9 -12.88 -15.82 -0.71
C PRO A 9 -13.91 -15.14 -1.62
N ALA A 10 -13.77 -15.24 -2.94
CA ALA A 10 -14.67 -14.62 -3.90
C ALA A 10 -15.93 -15.45 -4.19
N CYS A 11 -15.77 -16.75 -4.43
CA CYS A 11 -16.86 -17.61 -4.91
C CYS A 11 -17.09 -18.89 -4.08
N ARG A 12 -16.32 -19.09 -3.00
CA ARG A 12 -16.37 -20.22 -2.05
C ARG A 12 -16.09 -21.61 -2.64
N ALA A 13 -15.70 -21.68 -3.91
CA ALA A 13 -15.23 -22.91 -4.54
C ALA A 13 -13.91 -23.38 -3.93
N VAL A 14 -13.62 -24.68 -4.05
CA VAL A 14 -12.35 -25.25 -3.62
C VAL A 14 -11.22 -24.72 -4.51
N MET A 15 -10.09 -24.39 -3.90
CA MET A 15 -8.88 -24.00 -4.62
C MET A 15 -7.95 -25.20 -4.74
N GLY A 16 -7.34 -25.37 -5.92
CA GLY A 16 -6.36 -26.42 -6.19
C GLY A 16 -4.94 -25.88 -6.09
N ASP A 17 -4.00 -26.71 -5.62
CA ASP A 17 -2.58 -26.39 -5.66
C ASP A 17 -2.04 -26.46 -7.09
N VAL A 18 -1.26 -25.45 -7.45
CA VAL A 18 -0.69 -25.27 -8.78
C VAL A 18 0.75 -24.79 -8.62
N ALA A 19 1.69 -25.51 -9.23
CA ALA A 19 3.08 -25.08 -9.34
C ALA A 19 3.27 -24.17 -10.57
N VAL A 20 3.96 -23.05 -10.37
CA VAL A 20 4.35 -22.08 -11.39
C VAL A 20 5.85 -21.83 -11.24
N GLY A 21 6.65 -22.54 -12.02
CA GLY A 21 8.09 -22.65 -11.74
C GLY A 21 8.28 -23.31 -10.37
N ASP A 22 9.08 -22.67 -9.51
CA ASP A 22 9.34 -23.13 -8.13
C ASP A 22 8.37 -22.54 -7.10
N VAL A 23 7.33 -21.84 -7.54
CA VAL A 23 6.34 -21.22 -6.66
C VAL A 23 5.04 -22.01 -6.68
N HIS A 24 4.56 -22.42 -5.50
CA HIS A 24 3.23 -22.97 -5.33
C HIS A 24 2.22 -21.85 -5.09
N LEU A 25 1.07 -21.97 -5.74
CA LEU A 25 -0.09 -21.10 -5.54
C LEU A 25 -1.35 -21.94 -5.52
N LEU A 26 -2.41 -21.37 -4.94
CA LEU A 26 -3.73 -21.98 -5.02
C LEU A 26 -4.55 -21.25 -6.07
N GLU A 27 -5.15 -21.98 -6.99
CA GLU A 27 -5.98 -21.45 -8.08
C GLU A 27 -7.42 -21.91 -7.93
N CYS A 28 -8.35 -20.97 -8.09
CA CYS A 28 -9.78 -21.28 -8.05
C CYS A 28 -10.28 -21.72 -9.42
N SER A 29 -10.78 -22.95 -9.53
CA SER A 29 -11.32 -23.51 -10.78
C SER A 29 -12.59 -22.84 -11.32
N ARG A 30 -13.21 -21.92 -10.55
CA ARG A 30 -14.47 -21.25 -10.94
C ARG A 30 -14.25 -19.82 -11.42
N CYS A 31 -13.36 -19.07 -10.76
CA CYS A 31 -13.15 -17.65 -11.06
C CYS A 31 -11.70 -17.33 -11.44
N ASP A 32 -10.81 -18.31 -11.47
CA ASP A 32 -9.37 -18.18 -11.78
C ASP A 32 -8.64 -17.15 -10.90
N ALA A 33 -9.19 -16.90 -9.71
CA ALA A 33 -8.52 -16.13 -8.68
C ALA A 33 -7.46 -16.99 -8.01
N VAL A 34 -6.38 -16.35 -7.57
CA VAL A 34 -5.22 -17.02 -7.00
C VAL A 34 -4.97 -16.58 -5.57
N TRP A 35 -4.49 -17.50 -4.76
CA TRP A 35 -3.97 -17.24 -3.42
C TRP A 35 -2.51 -17.67 -3.36
N LEU A 36 -1.67 -16.76 -2.88
CA LEU A 36 -0.25 -16.98 -2.65
C LEU A 36 0.02 -16.76 -1.16
N ASP A 37 0.82 -17.62 -0.55
CA ASP A 37 1.37 -17.28 0.75
C ASP A 37 2.33 -16.08 0.64
N ALA A 38 2.65 -15.46 1.78
CA ALA A 38 3.47 -14.26 1.80
C ALA A 38 4.86 -14.48 1.17
N ALA A 39 5.50 -15.63 1.43
CA ALA A 39 6.83 -15.94 0.94
C ALA A 39 6.82 -16.22 -0.58
N ALA A 40 5.80 -16.91 -1.07
CA ALA A 40 5.56 -17.18 -2.48
C ALA A 40 5.35 -15.89 -3.28
N PHE A 41 4.53 -14.97 -2.75
CA PHE A 41 4.30 -13.67 -3.39
C PHE A 41 5.57 -12.81 -3.41
N GLU A 42 6.33 -12.78 -2.31
CA GLU A 42 7.61 -12.09 -2.24
C GLU A 42 8.63 -12.64 -3.25
N ARG A 43 8.73 -13.98 -3.40
CA ARG A 43 9.58 -14.62 -4.42
C ARG A 43 9.21 -14.17 -5.83
N ILE A 44 7.92 -14.19 -6.18
CA ILE A 44 7.46 -13.69 -7.50
C ILE A 44 7.85 -12.22 -7.69
N CYS A 45 7.79 -11.39 -6.65
CA CYS A 45 8.15 -9.98 -6.77
C CYS A 45 9.66 -9.76 -6.97
N ALA A 46 10.50 -10.62 -6.40
CA ALA A 46 11.95 -10.45 -6.39
C ALA A 46 12.68 -11.16 -7.53
N ASP A 47 12.14 -12.28 -8.02
CA ASP A 47 12.82 -13.17 -8.95
C ASP A 47 12.26 -13.11 -10.38
N GLN A 48 13.13 -12.83 -11.35
CA GLN A 48 12.74 -12.71 -12.76
C GLN A 48 12.32 -14.05 -13.38
N GLU A 49 12.87 -15.16 -12.92
CA GLU A 49 12.51 -16.49 -13.43
C GLU A 49 11.08 -16.87 -13.01
N SER A 50 10.75 -16.66 -11.74
CA SER A 50 9.39 -16.78 -11.20
C SER A 50 8.40 -15.89 -11.94
N GLN A 51 8.79 -14.66 -12.27
CA GLN A 51 7.98 -13.75 -13.10
C GLN A 51 7.75 -14.31 -14.50
N ALA A 52 8.80 -14.80 -15.16
CA ALA A 52 8.68 -15.41 -16.49
C ALA A 52 7.76 -16.64 -16.47
N ALA A 53 7.87 -17.49 -15.45
CA ALA A 53 7.00 -18.64 -15.26
C ALA A 53 5.51 -18.26 -15.17
N VAL A 54 5.19 -17.20 -14.43
CA VAL A 54 3.81 -16.67 -14.32
C VAL A 54 3.27 -16.21 -15.68
N ILE A 55 4.09 -15.50 -16.47
CA ILE A 55 3.66 -15.00 -17.79
C ILE A 55 3.49 -16.14 -18.79
N HIS A 56 4.39 -17.12 -18.80
CA HIS A 56 4.36 -18.23 -19.76
C HIS A 56 3.14 -19.16 -19.56
N ARG A 57 2.60 -19.25 -18.35
CA ARG A 57 1.36 -20.02 -18.10
C ARG A 57 0.11 -19.42 -18.72
N THR A 58 0.12 -18.15 -19.13
CA THR A 58 -1.08 -17.50 -19.67
C THR A 58 -0.71 -16.54 -20.80
N SER A 59 -0.85 -17.01 -22.05
CA SER A 59 -0.49 -16.22 -23.25
C SER A 59 -1.37 -15.00 -23.50
N ALA A 60 -2.57 -14.89 -22.91
CA ALA A 60 -3.48 -13.79 -23.16
C ALA A 60 -3.65 -12.89 -21.91
N PRO A 61 -3.60 -11.55 -22.05
CA PRO A 61 -4.09 -10.65 -21.00
C PRO A 61 -5.58 -10.95 -20.76
N ALA A 62 -5.92 -11.42 -19.56
CA ALA A 62 -7.32 -11.43 -19.15
C ALA A 62 -7.75 -9.99 -18.83
N PRO A 63 -8.95 -9.55 -19.26
CA PRO A 63 -9.48 -8.27 -18.82
C PRO A 63 -9.63 -8.29 -17.29
N ILE A 64 -9.00 -7.32 -16.63
CA ILE A 64 -9.16 -7.12 -15.19
C ILE A 64 -10.60 -6.66 -14.98
N ALA A 65 -11.39 -7.49 -14.30
CA ALA A 65 -12.76 -7.14 -13.98
C ALA A 65 -12.75 -5.99 -12.96
N VAL A 66 -13.46 -4.91 -13.27
CA VAL A 66 -13.81 -3.88 -12.28
C VAL A 66 -14.82 -4.48 -11.33
N ASP A 67 -14.34 -5.11 -10.25
CA ASP A 67 -15.22 -5.70 -9.24
C ASP A 67 -15.79 -4.59 -8.34
N ASN A 68 -17.03 -4.80 -7.89
CA ASN A 68 -17.61 -3.97 -6.84
C ASN A 68 -16.77 -4.14 -5.58
N VAL A 69 -16.50 -3.06 -4.85
CA VAL A 69 -15.65 -3.09 -3.64
C VAL A 69 -16.21 -4.10 -2.64
N ARG A 70 -15.53 -5.24 -2.50
CA ARG A 70 -15.90 -6.32 -1.58
C ARG A 70 -14.70 -6.65 -0.72
N TYR A 71 -14.80 -6.35 0.58
CA TYR A 71 -13.79 -6.78 1.53
C TYR A 71 -13.91 -8.30 1.74
N ARG A 72 -12.79 -9.00 1.70
CA ARG A 72 -12.73 -10.47 1.77
C ARG A 72 -11.98 -10.92 3.03
N PRO A 73 -12.45 -11.94 3.77
CA PRO A 73 -11.71 -12.52 4.89
C PRO A 73 -10.53 -13.37 4.38
N CYS A 74 -9.44 -13.39 5.15
CA CYS A 74 -8.29 -14.25 4.89
C CYS A 74 -8.69 -15.72 5.05
N VAL A 75 -8.26 -16.58 4.12
CA VAL A 75 -8.55 -18.02 4.16
C VAL A 75 -7.85 -18.76 5.30
N GLN A 76 -6.81 -18.16 5.90
CA GLN A 76 -6.02 -18.77 6.96
C GLN A 76 -6.43 -18.30 8.36
N CYS A 77 -6.64 -16.99 8.58
CA CYS A 77 -6.98 -16.45 9.90
C CYS A 77 -8.38 -15.84 10.01
N GLY A 78 -9.12 -15.70 8.91
CA GLY A 78 -10.46 -15.11 8.90
C GLY A 78 -10.49 -13.56 9.01
N THR A 79 -9.37 -12.91 9.33
CA THR A 79 -9.31 -11.44 9.39
C THR A 79 -9.56 -10.81 8.02
N MET A 80 -10.26 -9.69 7.98
CA MET A 80 -10.49 -8.93 6.74
C MET A 80 -9.16 -8.49 6.12
N MET A 81 -8.98 -8.80 4.84
CA MET A 81 -7.77 -8.46 4.10
C MET A 81 -7.78 -6.98 3.70
N ASN A 82 -6.56 -6.42 3.62
CA ASN A 82 -6.36 -5.04 3.19
C ASN A 82 -6.32 -4.99 1.67
N ARG A 83 -7.34 -4.36 1.09
CA ARG A 83 -7.40 -4.08 -0.34
C ARG A 83 -6.48 -2.89 -0.67
N ILE A 84 -5.42 -3.13 -1.44
CA ILE A 84 -4.41 -2.13 -1.78
C ILE A 84 -4.13 -2.09 -3.28
N ASN A 85 -3.89 -0.89 -3.82
CA ASN A 85 -3.32 -0.76 -5.16
C ASN A 85 -1.84 -1.14 -5.10
N PHE A 86 -1.44 -2.18 -5.82
CA PHE A 86 -0.06 -2.67 -5.84
C PHE A 86 0.90 -1.56 -6.30
N ALA A 87 1.99 -1.35 -5.55
CA ALA A 87 2.93 -0.24 -5.75
C ALA A 87 2.27 1.16 -5.82
N ARG A 88 1.02 1.32 -5.37
CA ARG A 88 0.18 2.55 -5.40
C ARG A 88 -0.12 3.13 -6.79
N VAL A 89 0.61 2.71 -7.83
CA VAL A 89 0.53 3.27 -9.19
C VAL A 89 0.29 2.21 -10.26
N SER A 90 0.25 0.91 -9.90
CA SER A 90 0.06 -0.16 -10.89
C SER A 90 -1.36 -0.20 -11.44
N GLY A 91 -2.35 0.28 -10.67
CA GLY A 91 -3.77 0.14 -11.01
C GLY A 91 -4.32 -1.27 -10.75
N THR A 92 -3.49 -2.19 -10.25
CA THR A 92 -3.88 -3.56 -9.90
C THR A 92 -4.20 -3.62 -8.41
N VAL A 93 -5.38 -4.12 -8.03
CA VAL A 93 -5.87 -4.05 -6.66
C VAL A 93 -5.85 -5.42 -5.99
N ILE A 94 -4.88 -5.64 -5.11
CA ILE A 94 -4.69 -6.91 -4.43
C ILE A 94 -5.26 -6.88 -3.00
N ASP A 95 -5.71 -8.02 -2.50
CA ASP A 95 -6.17 -8.16 -1.12
C ASP A 95 -5.08 -8.87 -0.28
N VAL A 96 -4.48 -8.15 0.69
CA VAL A 96 -3.33 -8.65 1.46
C VAL A 96 -3.71 -8.92 2.91
N CYS A 97 -3.40 -10.13 3.38
CA CYS A 97 -3.37 -10.45 4.79
C CYS A 97 -1.93 -10.40 5.32
N LYS A 98 -1.66 -9.53 6.29
CA LYS A 98 -0.33 -9.44 6.91
C LYS A 98 0.05 -10.78 7.56
N GLY A 99 1.15 -11.37 7.11
CA GLY A 99 1.72 -12.60 7.67
C GLY A 99 1.23 -13.91 7.04
N HIS A 100 0.14 -13.91 6.27
CA HIS A 100 -0.40 -15.14 5.66
C HIS A 100 -0.23 -15.17 4.15
N GLY A 101 -0.63 -14.11 3.45
CA GLY A 101 -0.61 -14.14 1.99
C GLY A 101 -1.43 -13.07 1.31
N THR A 102 -1.51 -13.22 0.00
CA THR A 102 -2.14 -12.28 -0.93
C THR A 102 -3.16 -13.04 -1.78
N PHE A 103 -4.37 -12.48 -1.86
CA PHE A 103 -5.39 -12.90 -2.80
C PHE A 103 -5.39 -11.95 -3.99
N LEU A 104 -5.43 -12.52 -5.20
CA LEU A 104 -5.50 -11.79 -6.45
C LEU A 104 -6.65 -12.34 -7.29
N ASP A 105 -7.48 -11.45 -7.80
CA ASP A 105 -8.55 -11.80 -8.73
C ASP A 105 -7.98 -12.21 -10.10
N ARG A 106 -8.83 -12.71 -10.99
CA ARG A 106 -8.45 -13.18 -12.33
C ARG A 106 -7.62 -12.13 -13.06
N GLY A 107 -6.43 -12.52 -13.52
CA GLY A 107 -5.56 -11.65 -14.33
C GLY A 107 -4.71 -10.68 -13.53
N GLU A 108 -4.97 -10.49 -12.23
CA GLU A 108 -4.25 -9.51 -11.41
C GLU A 108 -2.81 -9.94 -11.13
N LEU A 109 -2.55 -11.24 -10.93
CA LEU A 109 -1.18 -11.73 -10.76
C LEU A 109 -0.32 -11.45 -11.99
N GLN A 110 -0.86 -11.68 -13.18
CA GLN A 110 -0.18 -11.37 -14.44
C GLN A 110 0.03 -9.86 -14.59
N ALA A 111 -0.95 -9.04 -14.19
CA ALA A 111 -0.82 -7.59 -14.21
C ALA A 111 0.28 -7.09 -13.27
N VAL A 112 0.37 -7.63 -12.06
CA VAL A 112 1.46 -7.37 -11.11
C VAL A 112 2.81 -7.71 -11.74
N VAL A 113 2.96 -8.91 -12.32
CA VAL A 113 4.23 -9.33 -12.91
C VAL A 113 4.63 -8.46 -14.10
N ARG A 114 3.69 -8.14 -15.00
CA ARG A 114 3.96 -7.23 -16.13
C ARG A 114 4.35 -5.83 -15.67
N PHE A 115 3.72 -5.34 -14.60
CA PHE A 115 4.08 -4.06 -14.01
C PHE A 115 5.52 -4.08 -13.48
N ILE A 116 5.93 -5.16 -12.81
CA ILE A 116 7.30 -5.32 -12.29
C ILE A 116 8.30 -5.40 -13.45
N GLN A 117 8.07 -6.28 -14.44
CA GLN A 117 8.94 -6.44 -15.62
C GLN A 117 9.05 -5.14 -16.44
N GLY A 118 7.99 -4.33 -16.49
CA GLY A 118 7.99 -3.00 -17.09
C GLY A 118 8.66 -1.90 -16.24
N GLY A 119 9.48 -2.25 -15.24
CA GLY A 119 10.16 -1.30 -14.36
C GLY A 119 9.22 -0.46 -13.50
N GLY A 120 8.00 -0.95 -13.25
CA GLY A 120 6.97 -0.22 -12.51
C GLY A 120 7.35 0.07 -11.07
N LEU A 121 8.08 -0.84 -10.41
CA LEU A 121 8.53 -0.66 -9.02
C LEU A 121 9.49 0.53 -8.88
N GLU A 122 10.43 0.68 -9.81
CA GLU A 122 11.38 1.81 -9.78
C GLU A 122 10.66 3.14 -10.02
N ARG A 123 9.73 3.16 -10.99
CA ARG A 123 8.88 4.35 -11.25
C ARG A 123 8.02 4.70 -10.03
N ALA A 124 7.48 3.70 -9.33
CA ALA A 124 6.70 3.90 -8.11
C ALA A 124 7.56 4.48 -6.98
N ARG A 125 8.78 3.94 -6.79
CA ARG A 125 9.73 4.44 -5.80
C ARG A 125 10.13 5.88 -6.08
N GLN A 126 10.44 6.22 -7.32
CA GLN A 126 10.81 7.58 -7.72
C GLN A 126 9.69 8.58 -7.44
N ARG A 127 8.44 8.24 -7.81
CA ARG A 127 7.27 9.09 -7.50
C ARG A 127 7.06 9.27 -6.00
N GLN A 128 7.20 8.20 -5.22
CA GLN A 128 7.08 8.29 -3.76
C GLN A 128 8.15 9.21 -3.16
N LEU A 129 9.37 9.19 -3.67
CA LEU A 129 10.44 10.08 -3.23
C LEU A 129 10.13 11.55 -3.56
N GLU A 130 9.60 11.82 -4.75
CA GLU A 130 9.17 13.15 -5.18
C GLU A 130 8.02 13.68 -4.31
N GLU A 131 7.02 12.84 -4.04
CA GLU A 131 5.89 13.18 -3.15
C GLU A 131 6.37 13.52 -1.73
N LEU A 132 7.28 12.74 -1.16
CA LEU A 132 7.84 13.00 0.17
C LEU A 132 8.62 14.32 0.22
N LYS A 133 9.42 14.62 -0.80
CA LYS A 133 10.15 15.90 -0.91
C LYS A 133 9.21 17.09 -1.01
N GLU A 134 8.14 16.97 -1.79
CA GLU A 134 7.13 18.01 -1.92
C GLU A 134 6.35 18.21 -0.60
N GLN A 135 6.02 17.13 0.11
CA GLN A 135 5.42 17.20 1.44
C GLN A 135 6.33 17.91 2.44
N GLU A 136 7.62 17.58 2.46
CA GLU A 136 8.62 18.23 3.32
C GLU A 136 8.72 19.73 3.02
N ARG A 137 8.76 20.11 1.74
CA ARG A 137 8.77 21.53 1.31
C ARG A 137 7.55 22.27 1.82
N ARG A 138 6.34 21.70 1.64
CA ARG A 138 5.08 22.30 2.12
C ARG A 138 5.06 22.49 3.63
N LEU A 139 5.51 21.49 4.39
CA LEU A 139 5.58 21.56 5.85
C LEU A 139 6.57 22.64 6.30
N ARG A 140 7.73 22.77 5.65
CA ARG A 140 8.71 23.84 5.95
C ARG A 140 8.13 25.23 5.69
N GLU A 141 7.45 25.42 4.56
CA GLU A 141 6.79 26.69 4.23
C GLU A 141 5.69 27.04 5.23
N GLN A 142 4.86 26.07 5.62
CA GLN A 142 3.83 26.26 6.65
C GLN A 142 4.45 26.63 8.01
N ALA A 143 5.51 25.93 8.43
CA ALA A 143 6.20 26.23 9.68
C ALA A 143 6.83 27.63 9.68
N ALA A 144 7.40 28.07 8.54
CA ALA A 144 7.94 29.42 8.39
C ALA A 144 6.84 30.49 8.52
N ARG A 145 5.67 30.28 7.88
CA ARG A 145 4.52 31.19 7.98
C ARG A 145 3.97 31.29 9.41
N LEU A 146 3.85 30.16 10.12
CA LEU A 146 3.40 30.14 11.51
C LEU A 146 4.38 30.90 12.42
N ARG A 147 5.69 30.70 12.24
CA ARG A 147 6.72 31.46 12.98
C ARG A 147 6.62 32.97 12.71
N SER A 148 6.53 33.40 11.45
CA SER A 148 6.39 34.83 11.13
C SER A 148 5.11 35.44 11.68
N SER A 149 4.01 34.67 11.72
CA SER A 149 2.75 35.12 12.33
C SER A 149 2.86 35.31 13.84
N SER A 150 3.65 34.49 14.55
CA SER A 150 3.86 34.62 15.99
C SER A 150 4.68 35.85 16.40
N TYR A 151 5.60 36.32 15.55
CA TYR A 151 6.36 37.56 15.77
C TYR A 151 5.58 38.84 15.42
N GLY A 152 4.47 38.73 14.68
CA GLY A 152 3.61 39.86 14.31
C GLY A 152 2.55 40.22 15.36
N THR A 153 2.35 39.39 16.39
CA THR A 153 1.34 39.62 17.46
C THR A 153 1.94 40.20 18.74
N SER A 154 3.26 40.44 18.81
CA SER A 154 3.92 41.11 19.94
C SER A 154 4.17 42.62 19.70
N GLY A 155 3.37 43.26 18.84
CA GLY A 155 3.39 44.71 18.62
C GLY A 155 2.18 45.39 19.28
N GLY A 156 2.26 45.67 20.58
CA GLY A 156 1.25 46.49 21.26
C GLY A 156 1.29 46.41 22.79
N GLY A 157 2.20 47.17 23.41
CA GLY A 157 2.21 47.39 24.86
C GLY A 157 3.61 47.52 25.44
N SER A 158 4.28 48.64 25.21
CA SER A 158 5.37 49.08 26.08
C SER A 158 4.74 49.52 27.41
N TYR A 159 4.62 48.62 28.36
CA TYR A 159 4.43 49.00 29.75
C TYR A 159 5.81 49.42 30.25
N ASP A 160 6.00 50.72 30.36
CA ASP A 160 7.14 51.35 30.99
C ASP A 160 7.12 50.94 32.47
N PHE A 161 8.01 50.04 32.89
CA PHE A 161 8.02 49.50 34.26
C PHE A 161 8.64 50.49 35.28
N ASP A 162 9.12 51.65 34.82
CA ASP A 162 9.87 52.60 35.64
C ASP A 162 9.09 53.85 36.09
N ALA A 163 7.77 53.90 35.88
CA ALA A 163 6.95 55.01 36.35
C ALA A 163 5.89 54.53 37.35
N LEU A 164 6.25 54.33 38.62
CA LEU A 164 5.34 54.43 39.78
C LEU A 164 6.05 54.17 41.14
N ILE A 165 7.04 54.98 41.53
CA ILE A 165 7.25 55.35 42.95
C ILE A 165 7.78 56.79 42.99
N ASP A 166 6.88 57.76 42.88
CA ASP A 166 7.10 59.10 43.43
C ASP A 166 6.41 59.12 44.80
N PHE A 167 7.19 58.94 45.86
CA PHE A 167 6.74 59.20 47.23
C PHE A 167 7.58 60.34 47.77
N SER A 168 7.12 61.54 47.46
CA SER A 168 7.54 62.79 48.07
C SER A 168 6.87 62.95 49.45
N GLY A 169 7.70 63.13 50.48
CA GLY A 169 7.48 64.10 51.56
C GLY A 169 6.66 63.73 52.82
N ASP A 170 7.38 63.76 53.95
CA ASP A 170 7.08 64.46 55.22
C ASP A 170 5.90 64.01 56.12
N ASP A 171 6.22 63.43 57.29
CA ASP A 171 6.32 64.10 58.62
C ASP A 171 6.83 63.11 59.70
#